data_AF-A0A9E0QL92-F1
#
_entry.id   AF-A0A9E0QL92-F1
#
_cell.length_a   1.000
_cell.length_b   1.000
_cell.length_c   1.000
_cell.angle_alpha   90.00
_cell.angle_beta   90.00
_cell.angle_gamma   90.00
#
_symmetry.space_group_name_H-M   'P 1'
#
loop_
_entity.id
_entity.type
_entity.pdbx_description
1 polymer ?
#
loop_
_entity_poly.entity_id
_entity_poly.type
_entity_poly.pdbx_seq_one_letter_code
_entity_poly.pdbx_strand_id
1 'polypeptide(L)' 'LQYKLWISEGKIQDLWTLEQRIETLQKDNKTLQQRNKALQAEVENLKTGLDVVEEKARQELGLIGKEETFFQFIEPADEK' A
#
# COMPACT_ATOMS: atom_id res chain seq x y z
N LEU A 1 -43.11 7.29 39.92
CA LEU A 1 -41.80 7.90 40.29
C LEU A 1 -40.79 6.76 40.35
N GLN A 2 -39.92 6.52 39.36
CA GLN A 2 -38.62 5.80 39.55
C GLN A 2 -37.80 5.49 38.26
N TYR A 3 -38.36 5.43 37.05
CA TYR A 3 -37.56 5.04 35.86
C TYR A 3 -36.82 6.19 35.15
N LYS A 4 -37.06 7.44 35.55
CA LYS A 4 -36.76 8.64 34.74
C LYS A 4 -35.45 9.38 35.11
N LEU A 5 -34.77 8.98 36.19
CA LEU A 5 -33.69 9.80 36.78
C LEU A 5 -32.27 9.24 36.57
N TRP A 6 -32.11 8.00 36.09
CA TRP A 6 -30.79 7.37 35.95
C TRP A 6 -30.31 7.19 34.50
N ILE A 7 -31.19 7.46 33.53
CA ILE A 7 -30.90 7.34 32.09
C ILE A 7 -30.72 8.73 31.45
N SER A 8 -31.13 9.81 32.12
CA SER A 8 -31.37 11.10 31.44
C SER A 8 -30.23 12.12 31.46
N GLU A 9 -29.24 12.07 32.36
CA GLU A 9 -28.31 13.20 32.48
C GLU A 9 -26.93 13.00 31.83
N GLY A 10 -26.37 11.79 31.80
CA GLY A 10 -25.02 11.55 31.23
C GLY A 10 -24.99 10.69 29.96
N LYS A 11 -25.75 9.59 29.93
CA LYS A 11 -25.57 8.52 28.93
C LYS A 11 -25.85 8.93 27.48
N ILE A 12 -26.81 9.82 27.25
CA ILE A 12 -27.16 10.27 25.88
C ILE A 12 -26.09 11.24 25.35
N GLN A 13 -25.54 12.09 26.22
CA GLN A 13 -24.47 13.02 25.86
C GLN A 13 -23.16 12.28 25.58
N ASP A 14 -22.87 11.22 26.35
CA ASP A 14 -21.72 10.36 26.13
C ASP A 14 -21.81 9.60 24.80
N LEU A 15 -22.98 9.07 24.47
CA LEU A 15 -23.23 8.41 23.19
C LEU A 15 -23.03 9.35 22.01
N TRP A 16 -23.57 10.56 22.08
CA TRP A 16 -23.42 11.55 21.01
C TRP A 16 -21.96 11.98 20.83
N THR A 17 -21.24 12.17 21.93
CA THR A 17 -19.81 12.49 21.92
C THR A 17 -18.98 11.35 21.31
N LEU A 18 -19.35 10.11 21.62
CA LEU A 18 -18.70 8.91 21.08
C LEU A 18 -18.97 8.76 19.57
N GLU A 19 -20.20 8.99 19.13
CA GLU A 19 -20.56 8.99 17.71
C GLU A 19 -19.76 10.05 16.93
N GLN A 20 -19.68 11.29 17.43
CA GLN A 20 -18.85 12.33 16.80
C GLN A 20 -17.37 11.95 16.72
N ARG A 21 -16.86 11.27 17.75
CA ARG A 21 -15.48 10.79 17.74
C ARG A 21 -15.26 9.67 16.73
N ILE A 22 -16.22 8.76 16.57
CA ILE A 22 -16.20 7.72 15.54
C ILE A 22 -16.22 8.36 14.14
N GLU A 23 -17.09 9.33 13.89
CA GLU A 23 -17.14 10.03 12.60
C GLU A 23 -15.82 10.73 12.27
N THR A 24 -15.22 11.39 13.25
CA THR A 24 -13.92 12.06 13.09
C THR A 24 -12.83 11.04 12.73
N LEU A 25 -12.74 9.94 13.50
CA LEU A 25 -11.77 8.88 13.25
C LEU A 25 -11.98 8.20 11.89
N GLN A 26 -13.23 8.00 11.46
CA GLN A 26 -13.55 7.45 10.14
C GLN A 26 -13.11 8.39 9.02
N LYS A 27 -13.30 9.69 9.18
CA LYS A 27 -12.86 10.71 8.21
C LYS A 27 -11.34 10.72 8.10
N ASP A 28 -10.63 10.73 9.22
CA ASP A 28 -9.17 10.70 9.25
C ASP A 28 -8.62 9.42 8.63
N ASN A 29 -9.22 8.27 8.96
CA ASN A 29 -8.85 6.98 8.39
C ASN A 29 -9.05 6.97 6.86
N LYS A 30 -10.18 7.53 6.37
CA LYS A 30 -10.43 7.66 4.94
C LYS A 30 -9.36 8.50 4.24
N THR A 31 -8.95 9.62 4.84
CA THR A 31 -7.86 10.44 4.30
C THR A 31 -6.52 9.68 4.28
N LEU A 32 -6.19 8.96 5.36
CA LEU A 32 -4.99 8.13 5.43
C LEU A 32 -5.00 6.99 4.40
N GLN A 33 -6.15 6.33 4.21
CA GLN A 33 -6.33 5.29 3.19
C GLN A 33 -6.13 5.83 1.78
N GLN A 34 -6.67 7.01 1.48
CA GLN A 34 -6.45 7.66 0.18
C GLN A 34 -4.96 7.98 -0.05
N ARG A 35 -4.28 8.50 0.96
CA ARG A 35 -2.83 8.78 0.88
C ARG A 35 -2.01 7.52 0.71
N ASN A 36 -2.31 6.47 1.48
CA ASN A 36 -1.64 5.17 1.34
C ASN A 36 -1.86 4.59 -0.05
N LYS A 37 -3.07 4.67 -0.61
CA LYS A 37 -3.34 4.20 -1.97
C LYS A 37 -2.53 4.97 -3.02
N ALA A 38 -2.40 6.29 -2.87
CA ALA A 38 -1.57 7.10 -3.75
C ALA A 38 -0.08 6.74 -3.65
N LEU A 39 0.44 6.61 -2.43
CA LEU A 39 1.83 6.21 -2.17
C LEU A 39 2.13 4.80 -2.69
N GLN A 40 1.18 3.87 -2.53
CA GLN A 40 1.33 2.52 -3.04
C GLN A 40 1.41 2.49 -4.57
N ALA A 41 0.55 3.26 -5.25
CA ALA A 41 0.62 3.41 -6.70
C ALA A 41 1.94 4.06 -7.16
N GLU A 42 2.46 5.02 -6.40
CA GLU A 42 3.76 5.64 -6.67
C GLU A 42 4.91 4.63 -6.52
N VAL A 43 4.89 3.83 -5.45
CA VAL A 43 5.88 2.76 -5.24
C VAL A 43 5.81 1.70 -6.34
N GLU A 44 4.61 1.29 -6.76
CA GLU A 44 4.42 0.34 -7.85
C GLU A 44 4.94 0.89 -9.19
N ASN A 45 4.68 2.16 -9.48
CA ASN A 45 5.20 2.82 -10.67
C ASN A 45 6.74 2.90 -10.65
N LEU A 46 7.34 3.30 -9.51
CA LEU A 46 8.79 3.36 -9.34
C LEU A 46 9.43 1.98 -9.53
N LYS A 47 8.85 0.92 -8.97
CA LYS A 47 9.32 -0.47 -9.18
C LYS A 47 9.25 -0.87 -10.64
N THR A 48 8.09 -0.67 -11.28
CA THR A 48 7.90 -1.02 -12.70
C THR A 48 8.87 -0.25 -13.59
N GLY A 49 9.12 1.03 -13.31
CA GLY A 49 10.09 1.83 -14.06
C GLY A 49 11.53 1.34 -13.89
N LEU A 50 11.92 0.90 -12.69
CA LEU A 50 13.24 0.32 -12.43
C LEU A 50 13.39 -1.05 -13.12
N ASP A 51 12.38 -1.91 -13.04
CA ASP A 51 12.38 -3.23 -13.68
C ASP A 51 12.54 -3.10 -15.20
N VAL A 52 11.87 -2.12 -15.82
CA VAL A 52 12.00 -1.84 -17.27
C VAL A 52 13.41 -1.38 -17.63
N VAL A 53 14.03 -0.54 -16.80
CA VAL A 53 15.41 -0.07 -17.02
C VAL A 53 16.41 -1.21 -16.84
N GLU A 54 16.18 -2.07 -15.86
CA GLU A 54 17.01 -3.23 -15.57
C GLU A 54 16.94 -4.28 -16.68
N GLU A 55 15.74 -4.60 -17.17
CA GLU A 55 15.52 -5.50 -18.31
C GLU A 55 16.29 -4.99 -19.54
N LYS A 56 16.20 -3.69 -19.83
CA LYS A 56 16.93 -3.06 -20.94
C LYS A 56 18.45 -3.13 -20.76
N ALA A 57 18.94 -2.86 -19.55
CA ALA A 57 20.37 -2.97 -19.22
C ALA A 57 20.91 -4.40 -19.35
N ARG A 58 20.12 -5.41 -18.96
CA ARG A 58 20.48 -6.83 -19.10
C ARG A 58 20.48 -7.27 -20.56
N GLN A 59 19.45 -6.90 -21.33
CA GLN A 59 19.29 -7.33 -22.73
C GLN A 59 20.26 -6.62 -23.68
N GLU A 60 20.44 -5.29 -23.55
CA GLU A 60 21.23 -4.51 -24.51
C GLU A 60 22.72 -4.43 -24.13
N LEU A 61 23.03 -4.41 -22.84
CA LEU A 61 24.39 -4.17 -22.35
C LEU A 61 25.01 -5.38 -21.63
N GLY A 62 24.25 -6.47 -21.44
CA GLY A 62 24.73 -7.65 -20.72
C GLY A 62 25.13 -7.37 -19.28
N LEU A 63 24.58 -6.30 -18.67
CA LEU A 63 24.93 -5.89 -17.31
C LEU A 63 24.34 -6.87 -16.30
N ILE A 64 25.16 -7.31 -15.35
CA ILE A 64 24.77 -8.22 -14.26
C ILE A 64 24.94 -7.47 -12.93
N GLY A 65 24.00 -7.66 -11.99
CA GLY A 65 24.08 -7.06 -10.67
C GLY A 65 25.32 -7.51 -9.89
N LYS A 66 25.84 -6.67 -8.99
CA LYS A 66 27.09 -6.93 -8.23
C LYS A 66 27.06 -8.22 -7.38
N GLU A 67 25.87 -8.69 -7.00
CA GLU A 67 25.65 -9.85 -6.12
C GLU A 67 24.84 -10.96 -6.80
N GLU A 68 24.72 -10.95 -8.14
CA GLU A 68 23.87 -11.90 -8.86
C GLU A 68 24.65 -12.97 -9.62
N THR A 69 24.10 -14.20 -9.65
CA THR A 69 24.59 -15.30 -10.49
C THR A 69 23.70 -15.42 -11.72
N PHE A 70 24.20 -15.03 -12.89
CA PHE A 70 23.46 -15.06 -14.16
C PHE A 70 23.64 -16.40 -14.87
N PHE A 71 22.54 -17.05 -15.22
CA PHE A 71 22.52 -18.29 -16.01
C PHE A 71 21.99 -17.99 -17.41
N GLN A 72 22.84 -18.12 -18.42
CA GLN A 72 22.44 -18.04 -19.83
C GLN A 72 22.37 -19.44 -20.42
N PHE A 73 21.18 -19.85 -20.86
CA PHE A 73 21.02 -21.07 -21.63
C PHE A 73 21.46 -20.79 -23.07
N ILE A 74 22.62 -21.32 -23.45
CA ILE A 74 23.06 -21.35 -24.84
C ILE A 74 22.57 -22.70 -25.38
N GLU A 75 21.64 -22.70 -26.33
CA GLU A 75 21.31 -23.90 -27.07
C GLU A 75 22.57 -24.38 -27.80
N PRO A 76 22.94 -25.67 -27.70
CA PRO A 76 24.09 -26.19 -28.42
C PRO A 76 23.85 -25.94 -29.91
N ALA A 77 24.82 -25.30 -30.57
CA ALA A 77 24.74 -25.04 -31.99
C ALA A 77 24.39 -26.35 -32.71
N ASP A 78 23.24 -26.39 -33.37
CA ASP A 78 22.89 -27.47 -34.27
C ASP A 78 23.96 -27.52 -35.36
N GLU A 79 24.92 -28.43 -35.22
CA GLU A 79 25.82 -28.85 -36.30
C GLU A 79 24.95 -29.50 -37.37
N LYS A 80 24.63 -28.73 -38.43
CA LYS A 80 24.21 -29.27 -39.73
C LYS A 80 24.83 -28.47 -40.86
#